data_AF-A0A2W6W4R7-F1
#
_entry.id   AF-A0A2W6W4R7-F1
#
_cell.length_a   1.000
_cell.length_b   1.000
_cell.length_c   1.000
_cell.angle_alpha   90.00
_cell.angle_beta   90.00
_cell.angle_gamma   90.00
#
_symmetry.space_group_name_H-M   'P 1'
#
loop_
_entity.id
_entity.type
_entity.pdbx_description
1 polymer ?
#
loop_
_entity_poly.entity_id
_entity_poly.type
_entity_poly.pdbx_seq_one_letter_code
_entity_poly.pdbx_strand_id
1 'polypeptide(L)' 'MRNLIRMGGIAAFSVLLFKLLGRASDRASDRADAKKASHFPHVRDAGPDEQEGIAPEDWDLVDEQSDESFPASDPPGNY' A
#
# COMPACT_ATOMS: atom_id res chain seq x y z
N MET A 1 -8.37 -2.83 54.20
CA MET A 1 -9.26 -2.60 53.03
C MET A 1 -8.84 -1.42 52.16
N ARG A 2 -8.35 -0.30 52.73
CA ARG A 2 -7.95 0.91 51.99
C ARG A 2 -6.82 0.72 50.96
N ASN A 3 -5.93 -0.25 51.17
CA ASN A 3 -4.81 -0.53 50.24
C ASN A 3 -5.23 -1.40 49.05
N LEU A 4 -6.30 -2.19 49.20
CA LEU A 4 -6.80 -3.07 48.15
C LEU A 4 -7.52 -2.28 47.05
N ILE A 5 -8.27 -1.25 47.45
CA ILE A 5 -8.94 -0.30 46.53
C ILE A 5 -7.90 0.50 45.73
N ARG A 6 -6.77 0.88 46.36
CA ARG A 6 -5.67 1.60 45.69
C ARG A 6 -4.98 0.74 44.62
N MET A 7 -4.75 -0.54 44.90
CA MET A 7 -4.16 -1.46 43.91
C MET A 7 -5.11 -1.76 42.74
N GLY A 8 -6.41 -1.91 43.01
CA GLY A 8 -7.44 -2.03 41.96
C GLY A 8 -7.51 -0.78 41.06
N GLY A 9 -7.39 0.41 41.64
CA GLY A 9 -7.35 1.66 40.90
C GLY A 9 -6.12 1.79 39.99
N ILE A 10 -4.94 1.38 40.46
CA ILE A 10 -3.71 1.39 39.66
C ILE A 10 -3.80 0.42 38.49
N ALA A 11 -4.30 -0.80 38.71
CA ALA A 11 -4.44 -1.79 37.63
C ALA A 11 -5.41 -1.31 36.53
N ALA A 12 -6.57 -0.77 36.91
CA ALA A 12 -7.53 -0.22 35.95
C ALA A 12 -6.98 0.99 35.20
N PHE A 13 -6.27 1.88 35.89
CA PHE A 13 -5.63 3.05 35.27
C PHE A 13 -4.53 2.64 34.29
N SER A 14 -3.69 1.67 34.63
CA SER A 14 -2.64 1.15 33.74
C SER A 14 -3.21 0.53 32.47
N VAL A 15 -4.30 -0.25 32.55
CA VAL A 15 -4.95 -0.83 31.37
C VAL A 15 -5.58 0.24 30.48
N LEU A 16 -6.22 1.25 31.10
CA LEU A 16 -6.78 2.38 30.36
C LEU A 16 -5.69 3.17 29.64
N LEU A 17 -4.59 3.47 30.34
CA LEU A 17 -3.44 4.17 29.78
C LEU A 17 -2.83 3.37 28.63
N PHE A 18 -2.60 2.06 28.80
CA PHE A 18 -2.08 1.18 27.76
C PHE A 18 -2.96 1.19 26.49
N LYS A 19 -4.29 1.10 26.63
CA LYS A 19 -5.21 1.17 25.49
C LYS A 19 -5.20 2.53 24.79
N LEU A 20 -5.08 3.62 25.54
CA LEU A 20 -5.03 4.97 24.96
C LEU A 20 -3.73 5.20 24.20
N LEU A 21 -2.58 4.76 24.74
CA LEU A 21 -1.30 4.87 24.04
C LEU A 21 -1.25 3.95 22.81
N GLY A 22 -1.72 2.70 22.91
CA GLY A 22 -1.78 1.77 21.77
C GLY A 22 -2.57 2.34 20.60
N ARG A 23 -3.77 2.88 20.88
CA ARG A 23 -4.64 3.47 19.83
C ARG A 23 -4.09 4.77 19.22
N ALA A 24 -3.15 5.45 19.88
CA ALA A 24 -2.43 6.57 19.29
C ALA A 24 -1.30 6.08 18.37
N SER A 25 -0.61 5.02 18.77
CA SER A 25 0.43 4.37 17.97
C SER A 25 -0.13 3.77 16.68
N ASP A 26 -1.25 3.04 16.75
CA ASP A 26 -1.90 2.42 15.58
C ASP A 26 -2.30 3.46 14.53
N ARG A 27 -2.81 4.61 14.98
CA ARG A 27 -3.15 5.72 14.05
C ARG A 27 -1.92 6.39 13.45
N ALA A 28 -0.81 6.41 14.18
CA ALA A 28 0.45 6.96 13.67
C ALA A 28 1.05 6.02 12.62
N SER A 29 1.00 4.70 12.82
CA SER A 29 1.40 3.71 11.81
C SER A 29 0.53 3.78 10.56
N ASP A 30 -0.82 3.76 10.70
CA ASP A 30 -1.72 3.84 9.54
C ASP A 30 -1.47 5.10 8.70
N ARG A 31 -1.20 6.23 9.35
CA ARG A 31 -0.86 7.48 8.67
C ARG A 31 0.52 7.42 8.00
N ALA A 32 1.48 6.73 8.59
CA ALA A 32 2.81 6.53 7.99
C ALA A 32 2.73 5.58 6.78
N ASP A 33 1.95 4.51 6.86
CA ASP A 33 1.70 3.58 5.76
C ASP A 33 0.93 4.26 4.62
N ALA A 34 -0.08 5.08 4.92
CA ALA A 34 -0.78 5.88 3.92
C ALA A 34 0.16 6.88 3.20
N LYS A 35 1.09 7.50 3.93
CA LYS A 35 2.15 8.35 3.35
C LYS A 35 3.16 7.57 2.49
N LYS A 36 3.37 6.28 2.77
CA LYS A 36 4.25 5.41 2.00
C LYS A 36 3.56 4.92 0.72
N ALA A 37 2.27 4.61 0.78
CA ALA A 37 1.48 4.22 -0.39
C ALA A 37 1.45 5.33 -1.47
N SER A 38 1.50 6.61 -1.06
CA SER A 38 1.54 7.74 -2.00
C SER A 38 2.92 7.98 -2.66
N HIS A 39 3.94 7.16 -2.38
CA HIS A 39 5.28 7.32 -2.98
C HIS A 39 5.54 6.44 -4.20
N PHE A 40 4.63 5.53 -4.55
CA PHE A 40 4.76 4.80 -5.80
C PHE A 40 4.31 5.71 -6.95
N PRO A 41 5.11 5.83 -8.02
CA PRO A 41 4.64 6.48 -9.23
C PRO A 41 3.40 5.74 -9.73
N HIS A 42 2.46 6.49 -10.32
CA HIS A 42 1.33 5.91 -11.01
C HIS A 42 1.87 4.99 -12.11
N VAL A 43 1.44 3.73 -12.10
CA VAL A 43 1.68 2.78 -13.19
C VAL A 43 0.54 2.96 -14.17
N ARG A 44 0.87 3.31 -15.43
CA ARG A 44 -0.11 3.45 -16.51
C ARG A 44 -0.68 2.08 -16.90
N ASP A 45 -1.86 2.10 -17.53
CA ASP A 45 -2.42 0.92 -18.16
C ASP A 45 -1.61 0.54 -19.43
N ALA A 46 -1.78 -0.71 -19.88
CA ALA A 46 -1.11 -1.27 -21.06
C ALA A 46 -1.84 -0.87 -22.36
N GLY A 47 -1.11 -0.85 -23.47
CA GLY A 47 -1.65 -0.69 -24.83
C GLY A 47 -1.45 0.68 -25.48
N PRO A 48 -1.90 0.81 -26.74
CA PRO A 48 -1.59 1.94 -27.62
C PRO A 48 -2.19 3.27 -27.17
N ASP A 49 -3.34 3.25 -26.50
CA ASP A 49 -4.03 4.47 -26.05
C ASP A 49 -3.35 5.10 -24.81
N GLU A 50 -2.60 4.29 -24.07
CA GLU A 50 -2.02 4.66 -22.77
C GLU A 50 -0.51 4.92 -22.86
N GLN A 51 0.13 4.57 -24.00
CA GLN A 51 1.54 4.83 -24.24
C GLN A 51 1.79 6.29 -24.65
N GLU A 52 2.73 6.93 -23.98
CA GLU A 52 3.20 8.26 -24.36
C GLU A 52 4.24 8.21 -25.49
N GLY A 53 4.07 9.06 -26.51
CA GLY A 53 5.09 9.32 -27.53
C GLY A 53 5.04 8.45 -28.79
N ILE A 54 4.05 7.56 -28.91
CA ILE A 54 3.78 6.75 -30.11
C ILE A 54 2.32 6.98 -30.49
N ALA A 55 2.03 7.18 -31.78
CA ALA A 55 0.65 7.29 -32.24
C ALA A 55 0.02 5.88 -32.36
N PRO A 56 -1.30 5.71 -32.13
CA PRO A 56 -1.94 4.40 -32.22
C PRO A 56 -1.75 3.71 -33.58
N GLU A 57 -1.65 4.48 -34.67
CA GLU A 57 -1.37 3.97 -36.00
C GLU A 57 0.06 3.45 -36.21
N ASP A 58 1.01 3.90 -35.39
CA ASP A 58 2.41 3.52 -35.44
C ASP A 58 2.72 2.34 -34.49
N TRP A 59 1.75 1.92 -33.67
CA TRP A 59 1.88 0.80 -32.74
C TRP A 59 1.87 -0.53 -33.47
N ASP A 60 2.93 -1.32 -33.30
CA ASP A 60 3.08 -2.62 -33.96
C ASP A 60 3.09 -3.81 -32.99
N LEU A 61 3.27 -5.00 -33.54
CA LEU A 61 3.29 -6.24 -32.76
C LEU A 61 4.49 -6.31 -31.79
N VAL A 62 5.62 -5.69 -32.14
CA VAL A 62 6.80 -5.64 -31.30
C VAL A 62 6.55 -4.72 -30.11
N ASP A 63 5.86 -3.59 -30.33
CA ASP A 63 5.43 -2.69 -29.26
C ASP A 63 4.49 -3.41 -28.28
N GLU A 64 3.47 -4.11 -28.78
CA GLU A 64 2.53 -4.90 -27.97
C GLU A 64 3.25 -5.96 -27.13
N GLN A 65 4.11 -6.76 -27.77
CA GLN A 65 4.89 -7.80 -27.07
C GLN A 65 5.85 -7.21 -26.03
N SER A 66 6.40 -6.03 -26.29
CA SER A 66 7.25 -5.33 -25.32
C SER A 66 6.44 -4.82 -24.13
N ASP A 67 5.24 -4.30 -24.36
CA ASP A 67 4.35 -3.78 -23.31
C ASP A 67 3.82 -4.92 -22.42
N GLU A 68 3.47 -6.08 -23.01
CA GLU A 68 3.01 -7.28 -22.29
C GLU A 68 4.12 -8.02 -21.52
N SER A 69 5.39 -7.73 -21.81
CA SER A 69 6.54 -8.48 -21.25
C SER A 69 6.85 -8.20 -19.77
N PHE A 70 6.21 -7.20 -19.15
CA PHE A 70 6.41 -6.85 -17.74
C PHE A 70 5.08 -6.72 -16.98
N PRO A 71 4.88 -7.37 -15.82
CA PRO A 71 5.78 -8.22 -15.04
C PRO A 71 5.52 -9.74 -15.23
N ALA A 72 4.95 -10.16 -16.36
CA ALA A 72 4.55 -11.54 -16.59
C ALA A 72 5.73 -12.39 -17.11
N SER A 73 6.18 -13.34 -16.29
CA SER A 73 7.23 -14.32 -16.61
C SER A 73 6.82 -15.34 -17.69
N ASP A 74 5.69 -15.16 -18.35
CA ASP A 74 5.20 -16.03 -19.41
C ASP A 74 5.60 -15.44 -20.77
N PRO A 75 6.34 -16.19 -21.61
CA PRO A 75 6.68 -15.71 -22.95
C PRO A 75 5.42 -15.45 -23.78
N PRO A 76 5.43 -14.44 -24.67
CA PRO A 76 4.26 -14.09 -25.49
C PRO A 76 3.81 -15.33 -26.28
N GLY A 77 2.51 -15.64 -26.22
CA GLY A 77 1.91 -16.86 -26.76
C GLY A 77 1.81 -16.92 -28.30
N ASN A 78 2.66 -16.20 -29.02
CA ASN A 78 2.56 -15.97 -30.47
C ASN A 78 3.46 -16.91 -31.31
N TYR A 79 3.65 -18.15 -30.86
CA TYR A 79 4.38 -19.21 -31.58
C TYR A 79 3.50 -20.01 -32.54
#